data_AF-A0A8K0GGQ5-F1
#
_entry.id   AF-A0A8K0GGQ5-F1
#
_cell.length_a   1.000
_cell.length_b   1.000
_cell.length_c   1.000
_cell.angle_alpha   90.00
_cell.angle_beta   90.00
_cell.angle_gamma   90.00
#
_symmetry.space_group_name_H-M   'P 1'
#
loop_
_entity.id
_entity.type
_entity.pdbx_description
1 polymer ?
#
loop_
_entity_poly.entity_id
_entity_poly.type
_entity_poly.pdbx_seq_one_letter_code
_entity_poly.pdbx_strand_id
1 'polypeptide(L)'
;MRWNSEERAFAVEAYFSSGCSTAIVTWVTTFRQTASATKRRTGVPRPVRSPENIEAVRASMLRSPRRSARKHASALRLSDRSVRRILRDDLHFHPYKMAIVQELSEQDGARHPRHGFPNEVKGGPPQFLKKVKALQQSIADDLTFPS
;
A
#
# COMPACT_ATOMS: atom_id res chain seq x y z
N MET A 1 -1.24 -42.75 -41.78
CA MET A 1 0.00 -43.22 -41.12
C MET A 1 -0.36 -43.54 -39.68
N ARG A 2 -0.44 -44.83 -39.31
CA ARG A 2 -0.88 -45.29 -37.99
C ARG A 2 0.34 -45.88 -37.30
N TRP A 3 0.75 -45.28 -36.19
CA TRP A 3 1.95 -45.67 -35.46
C TRP A 3 1.71 -46.96 -34.68
N ASN A 4 2.71 -47.86 -34.70
CA ASN A 4 2.70 -49.13 -33.98
C ASN A 4 2.99 -48.90 -32.49
N SER A 5 2.62 -49.84 -31.60
CA SER A 5 2.79 -49.67 -30.15
C SER A 5 4.25 -49.46 -29.73
N GLU A 6 5.17 -50.13 -30.40
CA GLU A 6 6.61 -50.03 -30.15
C GLU A 6 7.17 -48.67 -30.59
N GLU A 7 6.75 -48.18 -31.76
CA GLU A 7 7.16 -46.86 -32.26
C GLU A 7 6.61 -45.73 -31.38
N ARG A 8 5.40 -45.91 -30.83
CA ARG A 8 4.81 -44.97 -29.85
C ARG A 8 5.59 -44.98 -28.53
N ALA A 9 6.00 -46.15 -28.05
CA ALA A 9 6.81 -46.26 -26.83
C ALA A 9 8.17 -45.57 -27.00
N PHE A 10 8.84 -45.81 -28.14
CA PHE A 10 10.10 -45.15 -28.48
C PHE A 10 9.97 -43.62 -28.53
N ALA A 11 8.89 -43.11 -29.16
CA ALA A 11 8.65 -41.67 -29.22
C ALA A 11 8.40 -41.02 -27.85
N VAL A 12 7.73 -41.74 -26.93
CA VAL A 12 7.50 -41.27 -25.56
C VAL A 12 8.83 -41.21 -24.78
N GLU A 13 9.65 -42.26 -24.86
CA GLU A 13 10.96 -42.31 -24.22
C GLU A 13 11.91 -41.21 -24.74
N ALA A 14 11.96 -41.02 -26.07
CA ALA A 14 12.74 -39.96 -26.69
C ALA A 14 12.27 -38.56 -26.26
N TYR A 15 10.96 -38.37 -26.02
CA TYR A 15 10.40 -37.10 -25.55
C TYR A 15 10.79 -36.79 -24.10
N PHE A 16 10.85 -37.79 -23.23
CA PHE A 16 11.32 -37.63 -21.85
C PHE A 16 12.85 -37.47 -21.77
N SER A 17 13.60 -38.15 -22.64
CA SER A 17 15.07 -38.11 -22.68
C SER A 17 15.65 -36.84 -23.32
N SER A 18 14.94 -36.24 -24.29
CA SER A 18 15.39 -35.02 -25.00
C SER A 18 15.27 -33.72 -24.20
N GLY A 19 14.80 -33.76 -22.95
CA GLY A 19 14.62 -32.57 -22.11
C GLY A 19 13.47 -31.65 -22.55
N CYS A 20 12.68 -32.04 -23.56
CA CYS A 20 11.51 -31.30 -24.02
C CYS A 20 10.36 -31.27 -23.00
N SER A 21 10.37 -32.19 -22.03
CA SER A 21 9.38 -32.33 -20.95
C SER A 21 9.74 -31.56 -19.67
N THR A 22 10.71 -30.64 -19.71
CA THR A 22 11.12 -29.83 -18.53
C THR A 22 9.97 -29.05 -17.92
N ALA A 23 8.99 -28.60 -18.73
CA ALA A 23 7.80 -27.93 -18.24
C ALA A 23 6.95 -28.87 -17.35
N ILE A 24 6.62 -30.07 -17.83
CA ILE A 24 5.79 -31.04 -17.09
C ILE A 24 6.48 -31.43 -15.78
N VAL A 25 7.80 -31.71 -15.83
CA VAL A 25 8.59 -32.01 -14.63
C VAL A 25 8.56 -30.84 -13.64
N THR A 26 8.77 -29.61 -14.10
CA THR A 26 8.73 -28.40 -13.24
C THR A 26 7.35 -28.19 -12.62
N TRP A 27 6.28 -28.46 -13.36
CA TRP A 27 4.91 -28.38 -12.86
C TRP A 27 4.65 -29.43 -11.77
N VAL A 28 5.03 -30.69 -12.01
CA VAL A 28 4.87 -31.78 -11.05
C VAL A 28 5.70 -31.53 -9.78
N THR A 29 6.94 -31.06 -9.90
CA THR A 29 7.78 -30.76 -8.73
C THR A 29 7.24 -29.57 -7.93
N THR A 30 6.87 -28.47 -8.60
CA THR A 30 6.27 -27.30 -7.95
C THR A 30 4.97 -27.66 -7.23
N PHE A 31 4.14 -28.50 -7.86
CA PHE A 31 2.88 -28.98 -7.27
C PHE A 31 3.13 -29.89 -6.06
N ARG A 32 4.07 -30.85 -6.15
CA ARG A 32 4.43 -31.70 -5.00
C ARG A 32 5.00 -30.91 -3.82
N GLN A 33 5.70 -29.81 -4.08
CA GLN A 33 6.30 -28.96 -3.04
C GLN A 33 5.31 -27.96 -2.42
N THR A 34 4.44 -27.35 -3.24
CA THR A 34 3.59 -26.20 -2.82
C THR A 34 2.09 -26.55 -2.77
N ALA A 35 1.69 -27.74 -3.22
CA ALA A 35 0.31 -28.19 -3.39
C ALA A 35 -0.58 -27.21 -4.20
N SER A 36 0.05 -26.35 -5.01
CA SER A 36 -0.61 -25.28 -5.76
C SER A 36 -0.26 -25.40 -7.24
N ALA A 37 -1.29 -25.45 -8.08
CA ALA A 37 -1.18 -25.33 -9.53
C ALA A 37 -1.08 -23.86 -9.99
N THR A 38 -1.21 -22.90 -9.08
CA THR A 38 -1.06 -21.48 -9.45
C THR A 38 0.37 -21.03 -9.21
N LYS A 39 1.06 -20.62 -10.28
CA LYS A 39 2.35 -19.92 -10.16
C LYS A 39 2.07 -18.53 -9.58
N ARG A 40 2.45 -18.30 -8.31
CA ARG A 40 2.42 -16.96 -7.73
C ARG A 40 3.41 -16.09 -8.50
N ARG A 41 2.91 -15.07 -9.19
CA ARG A 41 3.77 -14.05 -9.81
C ARG A 41 4.27 -13.16 -8.69
N THR A 42 5.50 -13.38 -8.24
CA THR A 42 6.19 -12.39 -7.41
C THR A 42 6.33 -11.15 -8.27
N GLY A 43 5.58 -10.09 -7.95
CA GLY A 43 5.64 -8.84 -8.69
C GLY A 43 7.04 -8.24 -8.67
N VAL A 44 7.33 -7.38 -9.64
CA VAL A 44 8.62 -6.65 -9.69
C VAL A 44 8.80 -5.87 -8.37
N PRO A 45 9.95 -6.02 -7.68
CA PRO A 45 10.22 -5.28 -6.46
C PRO A 45 10.13 -3.78 -6.73
N ARG A 46 9.51 -3.03 -5.81
CA ARG A 46 9.24 -1.60 -5.96
C ARG A 46 10.26 -0.79 -5.16
N PRO A 47 11.43 -0.42 -5.71
CA PRO A 47 12.54 0.15 -4.93
C PRO A 47 12.18 1.47 -4.24
N VAL A 48 11.28 2.27 -4.83
CA VAL A 48 10.88 3.57 -4.26
C VAL A 48 9.95 3.43 -3.05
N ARG A 49 9.28 2.28 -2.88
CA ARG A 49 8.44 1.95 -1.71
C ARG A 49 9.20 1.05 -0.73
N SER A 50 10.47 1.35 -0.50
CA SER A 50 11.19 0.76 0.62
C SER A 50 10.54 1.20 1.94
N PRO A 51 10.62 0.38 3.01
CA PRO A 51 10.09 0.75 4.33
C PRO A 51 10.68 2.08 4.83
N GLU A 52 11.98 2.30 4.59
CA GLU A 52 12.67 3.55 4.91
C GLU A 52 12.03 4.78 4.25
N ASN A 53 11.70 4.71 2.95
CA ASN A 53 11.04 5.81 2.25
C ASN A 53 9.61 6.04 2.75
N ILE A 54 8.91 4.99 3.17
CA ILE A 54 7.56 5.09 3.75
C ILE A 54 7.64 5.85 5.08
N GLU A 55 8.61 5.53 5.93
CA GLU A 55 8.84 6.21 7.20
C GLU A 55 9.29 7.66 7.01
N ALA A 56 10.19 7.94 6.07
CA ALA A 56 10.61 9.30 5.75
C ALA A 56 9.42 10.18 5.28
N VAL A 57 8.53 9.63 4.44
CA VAL A 57 7.30 10.32 4.03
C VAL A 57 6.36 10.52 5.22
N ARG A 58 6.21 9.49 6.08
CA ARG A 58 5.38 9.59 7.30
C ARG A 58 5.90 10.71 8.22
N ALA A 59 7.19 10.72 8.53
CA ALA A 59 7.81 11.74 9.38
C ALA A 59 7.69 13.15 8.79
N SER A 60 7.88 13.29 7.47
CA SER A 60 7.73 14.57 6.77
C SER A 60 6.30 15.12 6.87
N MET A 61 5.29 14.24 6.74
CA MET A 61 3.88 14.62 6.91
C MET A 61 3.56 15.04 8.34
N LEU A 62 4.05 14.31 9.34
CA LEU A 62 3.85 14.65 10.75
C LEU A 62 4.46 16.02 11.09
N ARG A 63 5.62 16.34 10.51
CA ARG A 63 6.28 17.64 10.70
C ARG A 63 5.50 18.81 10.10
N SER A 64 4.83 18.60 8.96
CA SER A 64 4.11 19.68 8.29
C SER A 64 2.89 19.16 7.53
N PRO A 65 1.78 18.87 8.23
CA PRO A 65 0.61 18.24 7.62
C PRO A 65 -0.14 19.17 6.65
N ARG A 66 0.16 20.48 6.67
CA ARG A 66 -0.45 21.50 5.80
C ARG A 66 0.25 21.64 4.45
N ARG A 67 1.43 21.04 4.25
CA ARG A 67 2.18 21.14 3.00
C ARG A 67 1.62 20.17 1.96
N SER A 68 1.73 20.55 0.69
CA SER A 68 1.26 19.72 -0.42
C SER A 68 2.20 18.53 -0.65
N ALA A 69 1.66 17.41 -1.15
CA ALA A 69 2.45 16.22 -1.49
C ALA A 69 3.67 16.55 -2.39
N ARG A 70 3.51 17.51 -3.31
CA ARG A 70 4.59 18.00 -4.17
C ARG A 70 5.74 18.63 -3.36
N LYS A 71 5.42 19.45 -2.35
CA LYS A 71 6.45 20.07 -1.48
C LYS A 71 7.20 19.02 -0.66
N HIS A 72 6.50 17.98 -0.19
CA HIS A 72 7.16 16.87 0.51
C HIS A 72 8.03 16.02 -0.43
N ALA A 73 7.59 15.81 -1.67
CA ALA A 73 8.38 15.12 -2.68
C ALA A 73 9.70 15.86 -2.97
N SER A 74 9.64 17.19 -3.15
CA SER A 74 10.86 18.00 -3.30
C SER A 74 11.78 17.92 -2.09
N ALA A 75 11.23 17.94 -0.86
CA ALA A 75 12.03 17.84 0.35
C ALA A 75 12.72 16.47 0.53
N LEU A 76 12.06 15.39 0.11
CA LEU A 76 12.55 14.02 0.24
C LEU A 76 13.32 13.54 -1.00
N ARG A 77 13.48 14.39 -2.03
CA ARG A 77 14.07 14.03 -3.34
C ARG A 77 13.41 12.81 -3.99
N LEU A 78 12.12 12.62 -3.73
CA LEU A 78 11.30 11.55 -4.32
C LEU A 78 10.43 12.10 -5.43
N SER A 79 10.00 11.23 -6.34
CA SER A 79 9.00 11.64 -7.32
C SER A 79 7.66 11.91 -6.63
N ASP A 80 6.99 12.98 -7.06
CA ASP A 80 5.68 13.37 -6.55
C ASP A 80 4.61 12.27 -6.78
N ARG A 81 4.78 11.45 -7.82
CA ARG A 81 3.91 10.28 -8.03
C ARG A 81 4.14 9.18 -6.99
N SER A 82 5.39 8.91 -6.60
CA SER A 82 5.71 7.93 -5.55
C SER A 82 5.22 8.38 -4.19
N VAL A 83 5.40 9.66 -3.83
CA VAL A 83 4.89 10.20 -2.56
C VAL A 83 3.37 10.08 -2.46
N ARG A 84 2.61 10.46 -3.49
CA ARG A 84 1.13 10.28 -3.47
C ARG A 84 0.72 8.82 -3.32
N ARG A 85 1.47 7.92 -3.96
CA ARG A 85 1.27 6.48 -3.88
C ARG A 85 1.51 5.96 -2.47
N ILE A 86 2.60 6.37 -1.82
CA ILE A 86 2.89 6.05 -0.42
C ILE A 86 1.79 6.57 0.51
N LEU A 87 1.36 7.81 0.29
CA LEU A 87 0.29 8.40 1.09
C LEU A 87 -1.02 7.61 0.97
N ARG A 88 -1.45 7.25 -0.24
CA ARG A 88 -2.75 6.59 -0.47
C ARG A 88 -2.74 5.10 -0.11
N ASP A 89 -1.73 4.36 -0.57
CA ASP A 89 -1.75 2.89 -0.54
C ASP A 89 -1.10 2.33 0.72
N ASP A 90 -0.07 3.01 1.26
CA ASP A 90 0.75 2.49 2.37
C ASP A 90 0.39 3.17 3.70
N LEU A 91 0.11 4.48 3.68
CA LEU A 91 -0.27 5.27 4.87
C LEU A 91 -1.78 5.55 4.96
N HIS A 92 -2.54 5.24 3.92
CA HIS A 92 -3.98 5.48 3.82
C HIS A 92 -4.42 6.92 4.15
N PHE A 93 -3.55 7.89 3.85
CA PHE A 93 -3.82 9.32 3.85
C PHE A 93 -4.46 9.75 2.53
N HIS A 94 -5.36 10.73 2.61
CA HIS A 94 -6.17 11.20 1.48
C HIS A 94 -5.89 12.69 1.24
N PRO A 95 -4.88 13.04 0.41
CA PRO A 95 -4.32 14.40 0.33
C PRO A 95 -5.31 15.51 -0.05
N TYR A 96 -6.39 15.17 -0.76
CA TYR A 96 -7.38 16.12 -1.26
C TYR A 96 -8.62 16.26 -0.36
N LYS A 97 -8.70 15.52 0.75
CA LYS A 97 -9.73 15.79 1.77
C LYS A 97 -9.23 16.96 2.63
N MET A 98 -9.81 18.14 2.40
CA MET A 98 -9.48 19.35 3.15
C MET A 98 -9.63 19.09 4.65
N ALA A 99 -8.55 19.33 5.40
CA ALA A 99 -8.60 19.36 6.85
C ALA A 99 -8.78 20.80 7.33
N ILE A 100 -9.94 21.40 7.05
CA ILE A 100 -10.31 22.67 7.66
C ILE A 100 -10.87 22.32 9.04
N VAL A 101 -10.08 22.59 10.09
CA VAL A 101 -10.60 22.64 11.45
C VAL A 101 -10.88 24.11 11.71
N GLN A 102 -12.15 24.50 11.59
CA GLN A 102 -12.62 25.71 12.26
C GLN A 102 -12.86 25.31 13.71
N GLU A 103 -12.10 25.89 14.64
CA GLU A 103 -12.45 25.83 16.05
C GLU A 103 -13.75 26.61 16.19
N LEU A 104 -14.87 25.90 16.37
CA LEU A 104 -16.13 26.52 16.73
C LEU A 104 -16.00 26.91 18.19
N SER A 105 -15.91 28.22 18.46
CA SER A 105 -16.01 28.71 19.82
C SER A 105 -17.46 28.56 20.30
N GLU A 106 -17.69 28.45 21.60
CA GLU A 106 -19.04 28.38 22.19
C GLU A 106 -19.91 29.59 21.78
N GLN A 107 -19.28 30.71 21.41
CA GLN A 107 -19.93 31.94 20.97
C GLN A 107 -20.40 31.91 19.50
N ASP A 108 -19.84 31.04 18.66
CA ASP A 108 -20.21 30.96 17.24
C ASP A 108 -21.57 30.30 17.01
N GLY A 109 -22.01 29.45 17.96
CA GLY A 109 -23.33 28.81 17.93
C GLY A 109 -24.50 29.79 18.09
N ALA A 110 -24.26 30.96 18.71
CA ALA A 110 -25.30 31.95 18.99
C ALA A 110 -25.55 32.93 17.84
N ARG A 111 -24.59 33.08 16.90
CA ARG A 111 -24.67 34.07 15.81
C ARG A 111 -25.32 33.56 14.52
N HIS A 112 -25.67 32.28 14.44
CA HIS A 112 -26.21 31.69 13.22
C HIS A 112 -27.55 30.97 13.47
N PRO A 113 -28.70 31.64 13.25
CA PRO A 113 -29.99 30.97 13.23
C PRO A 113 -29.98 29.97 12.06
N ARG A 114 -30.10 28.69 12.40
CA ARG A 114 -29.95 27.55 11.51
C ARG A 114 -30.98 27.56 10.36
N HIS A 115 -30.56 27.96 9.16
CA HIS A 115 -31.13 27.40 7.92
C HIS A 115 -30.29 26.18 7.53
N GLY A 116 -30.92 25.01 7.55
CA GLY A 116 -30.25 23.71 7.52
C GLY A 116 -29.42 23.45 6.26
N PHE A 117 -28.15 23.09 6.47
CA PHE A 117 -27.32 22.42 5.47
C PHE A 117 -27.43 20.89 5.67
N PRO A 118 -27.83 20.12 4.65
CA PRO A 118 -27.95 18.67 4.75
C PRO A 118 -26.57 18.02 4.52
N ASN A 119 -25.70 18.07 5.53
CA ASN A 119 -24.64 17.09 5.79
C ASN A 119 -23.83 17.51 7.03
N GLU A 120 -24.40 17.29 8.21
CA GLU A 120 -23.63 17.35 9.46
C GLU A 120 -22.69 16.15 9.54
N VAL A 121 -21.48 16.28 8.99
CA VAL A 121 -20.33 15.49 9.49
C VAL A 121 -19.96 16.13 10.82
N LYS A 122 -20.44 15.53 11.92
CA LYS A 122 -20.19 15.97 13.31
C LYS A 122 -18.74 16.43 13.46
N GLY A 123 -18.57 17.64 14.01
CA GLY A 123 -17.31 18.40 14.14
C GLY A 123 -16.23 17.74 15.00
N GLY A 124 -15.77 16.57 14.60
CA GLY A 124 -14.51 15.98 15.03
C GLY A 124 -13.41 16.29 14.02
N PRO A 125 -12.14 16.31 14.44
CA PRO A 125 -11.04 16.49 13.52
C PRO A 125 -11.16 15.49 12.36
N PRO A 126 -10.93 15.91 11.11
CA PRO A 126 -11.01 15.05 9.95
C PRO A 126 -10.19 13.78 10.22
N GLN A 127 -10.66 12.63 9.75
CA GLN A 127 -10.02 11.33 10.00
C GLN A 127 -8.50 11.36 9.73
N PHE A 128 -8.05 12.20 8.80
CA PHE A 128 -6.64 12.51 8.55
C PHE A 128 -5.91 13.07 9.77
N LEU A 129 -6.44 14.11 10.42
CA LEU A 129 -5.85 14.72 11.62
C LEU A 129 -5.98 13.83 12.85
N LYS A 130 -7.06 13.05 12.98
CA LYS A 130 -7.15 12.01 14.02
C LYS A 130 -6.05 10.98 13.87
N LYS A 131 -5.78 10.53 12.64
CA LYS A 131 -4.67 9.62 12.34
C LYS A 131 -3.31 10.28 12.61
N VAL A 132 -3.12 11.54 12.23
CA VAL A 132 -1.87 12.27 12.51
C VAL A 132 -1.65 12.45 14.02
N LYS A 133 -2.68 12.87 14.79
CA LYS A 133 -2.59 13.02 16.24
C LYS A 133 -2.41 11.67 16.96
N ALA A 134 -3.12 10.62 16.53
CA ALA A 134 -2.96 9.27 17.08
C ALA A 134 -1.56 8.71 16.79
N LEU A 135 -1.00 8.98 15.60
CA LEU A 135 0.38 8.64 15.28
C LEU A 135 1.38 9.45 16.10
N GLN A 136 1.13 10.74 16.35
CA GLN A 136 1.97 11.56 17.24
C GLN A 136 1.96 11.03 18.68
N GLN A 137 0.80 10.60 19.19
CA GLN A 137 0.66 10.05 20.53
C GLN A 137 1.37 8.69 20.66
N SER A 138 1.17 7.77 19.72
CA SER A 138 1.87 6.47 19.72
C SER A 138 3.40 6.63 19.67
N ILE A 139 3.93 7.64 18.95
CA ILE A 139 5.37 7.93 18.93
C ILE A 139 5.84 8.50 20.28
N ALA A 140 5.03 9.34 20.93
CA ALA A 140 5.36 9.85 22.26
C ALA A 140 5.33 8.75 23.33
N ASP A 141 4.42 7.77 23.18
CA ASP A 141 4.29 6.64 24.08
C ASP A 141 5.45 5.63 23.90
N ASP A 142 5.92 5.38 22.66
CA ASP A 142 7.08 4.52 22.36
C ASP A 142 8.43 5.09 22.83
N LEU A 143 8.54 6.42 22.94
CA LEU A 143 9.75 7.10 23.42
C LEU A 143 9.78 7.26 24.95
N THR A 144 8.76 6.78 25.66
CA THR A 144 8.69 6.79 27.12
C THR A 144 8.97 5.38 27.66
N PHE A 145 10.24 4.98 27.72
CA PHE A 145 10.66 3.85 28.56
C PHE A 145 10.60 4.26 30.05
N PRO A 146 10.14 3.40 30.97
CA PRO A 146 9.96 3.76 32.36
C PRO A 146 11.28 3.85 33.15
N SER A 147 11.29 4.86 34.03
CA SER A 147 12.25 5.24 35.10
C SER A 147 13.49 6.03 34.67
#